data_AF-A0A942RM14-F1
#
_entry.id   AF-A0A942RM14-F1
#
_cell.length_a   1.000
_cell.length_b   1.000
_cell.length_c   1.000
_cell.angle_alpha   90.00
_cell.angle_beta   90.00
_cell.angle_gamma   90.00
#
_symmetry.space_group_name_H-M   'P 1'
#
loop_
_entity.id
_entity.type
_entity.pdbx_description
1 polymer ?
#
loop_
_entity_poly.entity_id
_entity_poly.type
_entity_poly.pdbx_seq_one_letter_code
_entity_poly.pdbx_strand_id
1 'polypeptide(L)'
;MQSNFRLGRVFGIPIEINFSWLIIFFLIFWSLSQIYFPPLLPEADGLIYGGMALIGTLLFFISLLLHELAHSLTSIKHGIHVKRIVLFLFGGVAEITQEASEPSMEFKIAIAGPLTSFALGGMFWGLSKLGGFLAVSQVVLLPLNWLAFVNVFLGFFNLLPGFPLDGGRVLRSVVWGITGNFKKATKLASNMGQAVALLLIFSGGLFLLSGFFINGIWFLLLGWILQSSATMGYKQVLIAEALKDITVGELMTSPAATISGEEDLGAAVDQYFAKHPFTAYPVVDEQGTPQGIISANQVKSKSQHLWKQTQVKNIMSPLEANDCLQPDSPGVSALEKLHRNDIGRLPVIEQGKIVGILSRSDILRWLNWQAGL
;
A
#
# COMPACT_ATOMS: atom_id res chain seq x y z
N MET A 1 4.27 13.20 -1.65
CA MET A 1 5.55 13.02 -0.94
C MET A 1 5.29 12.15 0.29
N GLN A 2 5.54 10.84 0.22
CA GLN A 2 5.51 9.99 1.42
C GLN A 2 6.91 10.02 2.04
N SER A 3 7.04 10.56 3.26
CA SER A 3 8.31 10.57 4.01
C SER A 3 8.56 9.19 4.60
N ASN A 4 8.95 8.25 3.75
CA ASN A 4 9.39 6.93 4.18
C ASN A 4 10.88 6.99 4.51
N PHE A 5 11.25 6.50 5.69
CA PHE A 5 12.62 6.36 6.12
C PHE A 5 13.07 4.93 5.88
N ARG A 6 14.17 4.74 5.14
CA ARG A 6 14.71 3.42 4.88
C ARG A 6 15.53 2.94 6.08
N LEU A 7 15.12 1.83 6.68
CA LEU A 7 15.83 1.19 7.80
C LEU A 7 17.01 0.35 7.32
N GLY A 8 16.84 -0.40 6.23
CA GLY A 8 17.84 -1.37 5.80
C GLY A 8 17.31 -2.35 4.74
N ARG A 9 17.98 -3.51 4.64
CA ARG A 9 17.55 -4.64 3.79
C ARG A 9 17.61 -5.94 4.60
N VAL A 10 16.58 -6.77 4.47
CA VAL A 10 16.53 -8.12 5.05
C VAL A 10 16.18 -9.10 3.93
N PHE A 11 16.98 -10.15 3.74
CA PHE A 11 16.87 -11.09 2.60
C PHE A 11 16.77 -10.41 1.22
N GLY A 12 17.46 -9.28 1.04
CA GLY A 12 17.43 -8.50 -0.20
C GLY A 12 16.23 -7.55 -0.34
N ILE A 13 15.24 -7.61 0.57
CA ILE A 13 14.04 -6.78 0.56
C ILE A 13 14.31 -5.48 1.34
N PRO A 14 14.15 -4.29 0.73
CA PRO A 14 14.20 -3.01 1.44
C PRO A 14 13.09 -2.92 2.50
N ILE A 15 13.46 -2.50 3.71
CA ILE A 15 12.52 -2.20 4.80
C ILE A 15 12.47 -0.70 5.00
N GLU A 16 11.25 -0.16 4.99
CA GLU A 16 10.96 1.26 5.17
C GLU A 16 9.96 1.47 6.32
N ILE A 17 10.09 2.60 7.01
CA ILE A 17 9.14 3.07 8.01
C ILE A 17 8.50 4.36 7.50
N ASN A 18 7.18 4.39 7.48
CA ASN A 18 6.42 5.61 7.32
C ASN A 18 6.35 6.38 8.65
N PHE A 19 6.36 7.71 8.63
CA PHE A 19 6.28 8.52 9.85
C PHE A 19 5.07 8.18 10.75
N SER A 20 3.95 7.76 10.15
CA SER A 20 2.75 7.32 10.88
C SER A 20 2.97 6.09 11.79
N TRP A 21 4.03 5.31 11.56
CA TRP A 21 4.45 4.21 12.42
C TRP A 21 4.80 4.67 13.84
N LEU A 22 5.40 5.86 13.99
CA LEU A 22 5.74 6.39 15.31
C LEU A 22 4.50 6.57 16.19
N ILE A 23 3.36 6.90 15.60
CA ILE A 23 2.09 7.10 16.32
C ILE A 23 1.66 5.77 16.96
N ILE A 24 1.61 4.68 16.20
CA ILE A 24 1.21 3.36 16.74
C ILE A 24 2.27 2.82 17.70
N PHE A 25 3.55 3.09 17.46
CA PHE A 25 4.63 2.75 18.39
C PHE A 25 4.41 3.38 19.76
N PHE A 26 4.19 4.70 19.82
CA PHE A 26 3.94 5.40 21.08
C PHE A 26 2.62 4.97 21.73
N LEU A 27 1.58 4.67 20.94
CA LEU A 27 0.30 4.20 21.47
C LEU A 27 0.45 2.84 22.16
N ILE A 28 1.13 1.86 21.53
CA ILE A 28 1.38 0.55 22.13
C ILE A 28 2.27 0.68 23.36
N PHE A 29 3.36 1.45 23.24
CA PHE A 29 4.26 1.72 24.37
C PHE A 29 3.52 2.31 25.57
N TRP A 30 2.71 3.35 25.34
CA TRP A 30 1.92 4.00 26.38
C TRP A 30 0.87 3.03 26.97
N SER A 31 0.16 2.29 26.13
CA SER A 31 -0.83 1.30 26.59
C SER A 31 -0.19 0.23 27.47
N LEU A 32 0.99 -0.26 27.09
CA LEU A 32 1.72 -1.25 27.89
C LEU A 32 2.20 -0.68 29.22
N SER A 33 2.82 0.50 29.16
CA SER A 33 3.42 1.16 30.32
C SER A 33 2.39 1.67 31.32
N GLN A 34 1.24 2.17 30.87
CA GLN A 34 0.28 2.89 31.72
C GLN A 34 -0.99 2.10 32.03
N ILE A 35 -1.38 1.15 31.17
CA ILE A 35 -2.65 0.43 31.30
C ILE A 35 -2.40 -1.04 31.63
N TYR A 36 -1.50 -1.72 30.90
CA TYR A 36 -1.39 -3.17 30.97
C TYR A 36 -0.49 -3.67 32.12
N PHE A 37 0.74 -3.16 32.25
CA PHE A 37 1.68 -3.65 33.27
C PHE A 37 1.43 -3.18 34.71
N PRO A 38 1.00 -1.93 34.98
CA PRO A 38 0.84 -1.46 36.36
C PRO A 38 -0.10 -2.30 37.24
N PRO A 39 -1.27 -2.77 36.75
CA PRO A 39 -2.13 -3.65 37.54
C PRO A 39 -1.53 -5.05 37.82
N LEU A 40 -0.56 -5.49 37.00
CA LEU A 40 0.06 -6.81 37.07
C LEU A 40 1.32 -6.85 37.94
N LEU A 41 2.00 -5.71 38.10
CA LEU A 41 3.16 -5.53 38.99
C LEU A 41 3.03 -4.25 39.81
N PRO A 42 2.07 -4.12 40.73
CA PRO A 42 1.76 -2.84 41.40
C PRO A 42 2.94 -2.21 42.17
N GLU A 43 3.90 -3.02 42.60
CA GLU A 43 5.06 -2.59 43.40
C GLU A 43 6.22 -2.05 42.55
N ALA A 44 6.16 -2.16 41.22
CA ALA A 44 7.24 -1.69 40.35
C ALA A 44 7.16 -0.18 40.09
N ASP A 45 8.32 0.42 39.79
CA ASP A 45 8.42 1.85 39.48
C ASP A 45 8.13 2.14 37.99
N GLY A 46 7.96 3.43 37.68
CA GLY A 46 7.67 3.88 36.32
C GLY A 46 8.76 3.53 35.30
N LEU A 47 10.01 3.41 35.73
CA LEU A 47 11.13 3.05 34.86
C LEU A 47 11.07 1.59 34.43
N ILE A 48 10.70 0.68 35.34
CA ILE A 48 10.49 -0.74 35.02
C ILE A 48 9.34 -0.90 34.03
N TYR A 49 8.20 -0.23 34.24
CA TYR A 49 7.09 -0.28 33.28
C TYR A 49 7.50 0.25 31.90
N GLY A 50 8.26 1.35 31.86
CA GLY A 50 8.79 1.91 30.62
C GLY A 50 9.74 0.94 29.91
N GLY A 51 10.67 0.31 30.64
CA GLY A 51 11.59 -0.68 30.07
C GLY A 51 10.87 -1.90 29.50
N MET A 52 9.93 -2.45 30.26
CA MET A 52 9.08 -3.57 29.82
C MET A 52 8.25 -3.22 28.59
N ALA A 53 7.64 -2.04 28.58
CA ALA A 53 6.84 -1.55 27.46
C ALA A 53 7.69 -1.31 26.21
N LEU A 54 8.89 -0.74 26.35
CA LEU A 54 9.80 -0.51 25.23
C LEU A 54 10.21 -1.84 24.58
N ILE A 55 10.67 -2.80 25.39
CA ILE A 55 11.08 -4.12 24.91
C ILE A 55 9.90 -4.85 24.27
N GLY A 56 8.74 -4.87 24.94
CA GLY A 56 7.53 -5.51 24.41
C GLY A 56 7.09 -4.90 23.08
N THR A 57 7.12 -3.57 22.96
CA THR A 57 6.74 -2.86 21.72
C THR A 57 7.73 -3.15 20.59
N LEU A 58 9.04 -3.12 20.85
CA LEU A 58 10.06 -3.44 19.84
C LEU A 58 9.93 -4.88 19.34
N LEU A 59 9.78 -5.83 20.26
CA LEU A 59 9.60 -7.25 19.91
C LEU A 59 8.28 -7.51 19.17
N PHE A 60 7.24 -6.76 19.47
CA PHE A 60 5.98 -6.81 18.72
C PHE A 60 6.19 -6.39 17.26
N PHE A 61 6.87 -5.27 17.00
CA PHE A 61 7.16 -4.85 15.62
C PHE A 61 8.11 -5.79 14.89
N ILE A 62 9.07 -6.40 15.60
CA ILE A 62 9.90 -7.47 15.03
C ILE A 62 9.02 -8.66 14.65
N SER A 63 8.07 -9.05 15.50
CA SER A 63 7.13 -10.15 15.22
C SER A 63 6.25 -9.85 14.00
N LEU A 64 5.74 -8.62 13.90
CA LEU A 64 4.99 -8.14 12.73
C LEU A 64 5.86 -8.13 11.47
N LEU A 65 7.11 -7.68 11.55
CA LEU A 65 8.03 -7.72 10.42
C LEU A 65 8.31 -9.16 9.98
N LEU A 66 8.49 -10.10 10.91
CA LEU A 66 8.68 -11.51 10.60
C LEU A 66 7.44 -12.12 9.93
N HIS A 67 6.24 -11.71 10.33
CA HIS A 67 4.99 -12.07 9.66
C HIS A 67 4.98 -11.61 8.20
N GLU A 68 5.28 -10.33 7.93
CA GLU A 68 5.37 -9.79 6.57
C GLU A 68 6.50 -10.42 5.73
N LEU A 69 7.63 -10.72 6.38
CA LEU A 69 8.74 -11.44 5.75
C LEU A 69 8.32 -12.86 5.36
N ALA A 70 7.48 -13.54 6.14
CA ALA A 70 7.00 -14.88 5.79
C ALA A 70 6.17 -14.86 4.49
N HIS A 71 5.27 -13.88 4.33
CA HIS A 71 4.57 -13.67 3.06
C HIS A 71 5.53 -13.39 1.92
N SER A 72 6.50 -12.49 2.15
CA SER A 72 7.42 -12.02 1.12
C SER A 72 8.38 -13.13 0.65
N LEU A 73 8.96 -13.89 1.58
CA LEU A 73 9.83 -15.02 1.27
C LEU A 73 9.07 -16.14 0.57
N THR A 74 7.82 -16.41 0.98
CA THR A 74 6.96 -17.37 0.29
C THR A 74 6.62 -16.90 -1.13
N SER A 75 6.41 -15.60 -1.34
CA SER A 75 6.16 -15.00 -2.65
C SER A 75 7.39 -15.14 -3.57
N ILE A 76 8.58 -14.80 -3.07
CA ILE A 76 9.85 -14.92 -3.80
C ILE A 76 10.11 -16.38 -4.22
N LYS A 77 9.84 -17.34 -3.32
CA LYS A 77 9.97 -18.78 -3.62
C LYS A 77 9.09 -19.23 -4.78
N HIS A 78 7.97 -18.55 -5.02
CA HIS A 78 7.05 -18.82 -6.13
C HIS A 78 7.25 -17.86 -7.32
N GLY A 79 8.38 -17.15 -7.40
CA GLY A 79 8.75 -16.30 -8.54
C GLY A 79 8.12 -14.89 -8.54
N ILE A 80 7.41 -14.52 -7.48
CA ILE A 80 6.77 -13.19 -7.37
C ILE A 80 7.77 -12.20 -6.79
N HIS A 81 7.96 -11.06 -7.47
CA HIS A 81 8.90 -10.03 -7.06
C HIS A 81 8.28 -9.12 -5.98
N VAL A 82 9.01 -8.96 -4.87
CA VAL A 82 8.65 -8.07 -3.76
C VAL A 82 9.57 -6.84 -3.80
N LYS A 83 8.99 -5.64 -3.94
CA LYS A 83 9.77 -4.40 -4.09
C LYS A 83 10.34 -3.90 -2.77
N ARG A 84 9.50 -3.84 -1.74
CA ARG A 84 9.82 -3.35 -0.39
C ARG A 84 8.75 -3.75 0.61
N ILE A 85 9.10 -3.69 1.90
CA ILE A 85 8.16 -3.79 3.02
C ILE A 85 8.10 -2.42 3.70
N VAL A 86 6.90 -1.87 3.84
CA VAL A 86 6.69 -0.58 4.51
C VAL A 86 5.89 -0.81 5.80
N LEU A 87 6.45 -0.39 6.93
CA LEU A 87 5.75 -0.34 8.20
C LEU A 87 5.09 1.02 8.39
N PHE A 88 3.81 1.04 8.76
CA PHE A 88 3.01 2.25 8.95
C PHE A 88 1.99 2.04 10.09
N LEU A 89 1.14 3.03 10.34
CA LEU A 89 0.20 3.05 11.47
C LEU A 89 -0.66 1.78 11.61
N PHE A 90 -1.05 1.16 10.48
CA PHE A 90 -2.00 0.04 10.47
C PHE A 90 -1.35 -1.33 10.26
N GLY A 91 -0.01 -1.41 10.25
CA GLY A 91 0.71 -2.67 10.11
C GLY A 91 1.93 -2.56 9.20
N GLY A 92 2.40 -3.71 8.72
CA GLY A 92 3.34 -3.77 7.61
C GLY A 92 2.60 -4.12 6.31
N VAL A 93 2.99 -3.54 5.19
CA VAL A 93 2.51 -3.96 3.87
C VAL A 93 3.72 -4.23 2.99
N ALA A 94 3.78 -5.43 2.43
CA ALA A 94 4.69 -5.78 1.35
C ALA A 94 4.15 -5.23 0.02
N GLU A 95 4.92 -4.41 -0.68
CA GLU A 95 4.59 -4.01 -2.05
C GLU A 95 4.95 -5.14 -3.01
N ILE A 96 3.95 -5.95 -3.34
CA ILE A 96 4.03 -7.08 -4.26
C ILE A 96 3.69 -6.59 -5.67
N THR A 97 4.50 -6.98 -6.66
CA THR A 97 4.39 -6.45 -8.03
C THR A 97 3.36 -7.16 -8.90
N GLN A 98 2.96 -8.37 -8.56
CA GLN A 98 2.07 -9.21 -9.37
C GLN A 98 1.19 -10.05 -8.44
N GLU A 99 -0.05 -10.31 -8.87
CA GLU A 99 -0.92 -11.24 -8.17
C GLU A 99 -0.51 -12.70 -8.44
N ALA A 100 -0.91 -13.61 -7.54
CA ALA A 100 -0.62 -15.02 -7.69
C ALA A 100 -1.33 -15.61 -8.92
N SER A 101 -0.62 -16.38 -9.74
CA SER A 101 -1.15 -16.99 -10.97
C SER A 101 -2.06 -18.19 -10.72
N GLU A 102 -1.97 -18.81 -9.55
CA GLU A 102 -2.72 -20.01 -9.18
C GLU A 102 -3.30 -19.94 -7.77
N PRO A 103 -4.46 -20.59 -7.52
CA PRO A 103 -5.07 -20.59 -6.19
C PRO A 103 -4.17 -21.24 -5.13
N SER A 104 -3.44 -22.31 -5.49
CA SER A 104 -2.55 -23.01 -4.55
C SER A 104 -1.39 -22.13 -4.07
N MET A 105 -0.88 -21.29 -4.97
CA MET A 105 0.17 -20.32 -4.68
C MET A 105 -0.35 -19.23 -3.75
N GLU A 106 -1.53 -18.69 -4.04
CA GLU A 106 -2.16 -17.69 -3.19
C GLU A 106 -2.39 -18.20 -1.77
N PHE A 107 -2.92 -19.42 -1.62
CA PHE A 107 -3.17 -20.04 -0.32
C PHE A 107 -1.88 -20.12 0.52
N LYS A 108 -0.80 -20.64 -0.07
CA LYS A 108 0.49 -20.80 0.59
C LYS A 108 1.07 -19.46 1.04
N ILE A 109 0.97 -18.45 0.19
CA ILE A 109 1.44 -17.10 0.53
C ILE A 109 0.60 -16.53 1.67
N ALA A 110 -0.73 -16.59 1.56
CA ALA A 110 -1.65 -16.01 2.54
C ALA A 110 -1.55 -16.67 3.93
N ILE A 111 -1.31 -17.97 4.01
CA ILE A 111 -1.22 -18.66 5.30
C ILE A 111 0.16 -18.52 5.98
N ALA A 112 1.20 -18.11 5.25
CA ALA A 112 2.56 -18.04 5.76
C ALA A 112 2.72 -17.06 6.95
N GLY A 113 2.12 -15.88 6.86
CA GLY A 113 2.09 -14.89 7.94
C GLY A 113 1.41 -15.41 9.20
N PRO A 114 0.12 -15.82 9.15
CA PRO A 114 -0.59 -16.36 10.31
C PRO A 114 0.12 -17.54 10.98
N LEU A 115 0.68 -18.48 10.21
CA LEU A 115 1.46 -19.59 10.78
C LEU A 115 2.72 -19.10 11.50
N THR A 116 3.37 -18.06 10.98
CA THR A 116 4.54 -17.45 11.62
C THR A 116 4.14 -16.75 12.91
N SER A 117 3.01 -16.04 12.92
CA SER A 117 2.45 -15.45 14.15
C SER A 117 2.09 -16.52 15.19
N PHE A 118 1.45 -17.63 14.81
CA PHE A 118 1.19 -18.71 15.76
C PHE A 118 2.48 -19.36 16.28
N ALA A 119 3.47 -19.57 15.42
CA ALA A 119 4.76 -20.12 15.83
C ALA A 119 5.48 -19.20 16.83
N LEU A 120 5.50 -17.88 16.56
CA LEU A 120 6.06 -16.88 17.49
C LEU A 120 5.27 -16.82 18.79
N GLY A 121 3.95 -16.89 18.72
CA GLY A 121 3.08 -16.94 19.89
C GLY A 121 3.38 -18.15 20.79
N GLY A 122 3.48 -19.34 20.19
CA GLY A 122 3.87 -20.56 20.88
C GLY A 122 5.29 -20.50 21.45
N MET A 123 6.23 -19.91 20.72
CA MET A 123 7.61 -19.70 21.18
C MET A 123 7.66 -18.80 22.42
N PHE A 124 7.04 -17.61 22.39
CA PHE A 124 7.02 -16.70 23.53
C PHE A 124 6.28 -17.30 24.73
N TRP A 125 5.20 -18.06 24.49
CA TRP A 125 4.49 -18.79 25.53
C TRP A 125 5.40 -19.85 26.18
N GLY A 126 6.09 -20.67 25.37
CA GLY A 126 7.02 -21.68 25.85
C GLY A 126 8.18 -21.09 26.66
N LEU A 127 8.77 -19.99 26.18
CA LEU A 127 9.81 -19.24 26.89
C LEU A 127 9.30 -18.70 28.23
N SER A 128 8.08 -18.18 28.27
CA SER A 128 7.47 -17.71 29.52
C SER A 128 7.23 -18.86 30.51
N LYS A 129 6.73 -20.01 30.05
CA LYS A 129 6.53 -21.19 30.92
C LYS A 129 7.83 -21.75 31.47
N LEU A 130 8.86 -21.84 30.62
CA LEU A 130 10.19 -22.26 31.05
C LEU A 130 10.79 -21.28 32.05
N GLY A 131 10.68 -19.97 31.79
CA GLY A 131 11.16 -18.94 32.71
C GLY A 131 10.42 -18.97 34.06
N GLY A 132 9.11 -19.26 34.06
CA GLY A 132 8.34 -19.47 35.28
C GLY A 132 8.81 -20.69 36.09
N PHE A 133 9.13 -21.80 35.41
CA PHE A 133 9.71 -22.99 36.05
C PHE A 133 11.09 -22.71 36.67
N LEU A 134 11.89 -21.88 35.99
CA LEU A 134 13.22 -21.45 36.45
C LEU A 134 13.18 -20.26 37.44
N ALA A 135 11.99 -19.85 37.89
CA ALA A 135 11.78 -18.71 38.80
C ALA A 135 12.39 -17.38 38.30
N VAL A 136 12.37 -17.15 36.98
CA VAL A 136 12.76 -15.87 36.36
C VAL A 136 11.81 -14.75 36.82
N SER A 137 12.35 -13.55 36.98
CA SER A 137 11.58 -12.36 37.39
C SER A 137 10.38 -12.08 36.48
N GLN A 138 9.26 -11.68 37.09
CA GLN A 138 8.03 -11.28 36.39
C GLN A 138 8.22 -10.10 35.44
N VAL A 139 9.24 -9.27 35.68
CA VAL A 139 9.64 -8.17 34.78
C VAL A 139 9.96 -8.70 33.37
N VAL A 140 10.52 -9.91 33.25
CA VAL A 140 10.82 -10.56 31.97
C VAL A 140 9.64 -11.39 31.47
N LEU A 141 8.91 -12.06 32.36
CA LEU A 141 7.83 -12.98 31.97
C LEU A 141 6.59 -12.26 31.44
N LEU A 142 6.24 -11.09 31.99
CA LEU A 142 5.03 -10.37 31.57
C LEU A 142 5.08 -9.87 30.12
N PRO A 143 6.17 -9.27 29.62
CA PRO A 143 6.30 -8.96 28.20
C PRO A 143 6.21 -10.20 27.31
N LEU A 144 6.82 -11.33 27.71
CA LEU A 144 6.74 -12.59 26.94
C LEU A 144 5.30 -13.12 26.88
N ASN A 145 4.56 -13.09 27.99
CA ASN A 145 3.15 -13.49 28.02
C ASN A 145 2.29 -12.60 27.12
N TRP A 146 2.52 -11.29 27.15
CA TRP A 146 1.80 -10.36 26.28
C TRP A 146 2.15 -10.59 24.81
N LEU A 147 3.43 -10.79 24.48
CA LEU A 147 3.90 -11.13 23.13
C LEU A 147 3.32 -12.44 22.62
N ALA A 148 3.20 -13.45 23.49
CA ALA A 148 2.55 -14.71 23.17
C ALA A 148 1.08 -14.50 22.78
N PHE A 149 0.35 -13.80 23.64
CA PHE A 149 -1.06 -13.49 23.43
C PHE A 149 -1.27 -12.69 22.13
N VAL A 150 -0.54 -11.59 21.95
CA VAL A 150 -0.75 -10.69 20.81
C VAL A 150 -0.38 -11.35 19.48
N ASN A 151 0.62 -12.23 19.45
CA ASN A 151 0.96 -12.97 18.23
C ASN A 151 -0.09 -14.02 17.88
N VAL A 152 -0.62 -14.75 18.87
CA VAL A 152 -1.73 -15.68 18.63
C VAL A 152 -2.98 -14.91 18.17
N PHE A 153 -3.29 -13.79 18.83
CA PHE A 153 -4.38 -12.91 18.44
C PHE A 153 -4.20 -12.36 17.02
N LEU A 154 -2.99 -11.90 16.66
CA LEU A 154 -2.67 -11.42 15.32
C LEU A 154 -2.86 -12.52 14.27
N GLY A 155 -2.44 -13.76 14.56
CA GLY A 155 -2.66 -14.90 13.68
C GLY A 155 -4.15 -15.19 13.45
N PHE A 156 -4.95 -15.21 14.51
CA PHE A 156 -6.40 -15.40 14.39
C PHE A 156 -7.11 -14.25 13.70
N PHE A 157 -6.76 -13.02 14.06
CA PHE A 157 -7.35 -11.82 13.48
C PHE A 157 -7.05 -11.76 11.98
N ASN A 158 -5.81 -12.04 11.56
CA ASN A 158 -5.48 -12.11 10.15
C ASN A 158 -6.13 -13.29 9.43
N LEU A 159 -6.55 -14.37 10.11
CA LEU A 159 -7.32 -15.45 9.50
C LEU A 159 -8.82 -15.21 9.41
N LEU A 160 -9.34 -14.07 9.90
CA LEU A 160 -10.75 -13.74 9.72
C LEU A 160 -11.09 -13.70 8.22
N PRO A 161 -12.26 -14.26 7.83
CA PRO A 161 -12.63 -14.35 6.42
C PRO A 161 -12.98 -12.96 5.91
N GLY A 162 -12.11 -12.39 5.07
CA GLY A 162 -12.42 -11.20 4.30
C GLY A 162 -11.23 -10.29 4.05
N PHE A 163 -11.27 -9.53 2.95
CA PHE A 163 -10.23 -8.53 2.68
C PHE A 163 -10.33 -7.37 3.66
N PRO A 164 -9.21 -6.66 3.94
CA PRO A 164 -7.82 -6.87 3.48
C PRO A 164 -7.02 -7.97 4.20
N LEU A 165 -7.62 -8.72 5.13
CA LEU A 165 -6.92 -9.69 5.97
C LEU A 165 -6.46 -10.92 5.16
N ASP A 166 -5.46 -11.63 5.65
CA ASP A 166 -4.93 -12.83 5.01
C ASP A 166 -5.99 -13.93 4.83
N GLY A 167 -6.91 -14.06 5.78
CA GLY A 167 -8.04 -14.98 5.76
C GLY A 167 -8.98 -14.68 4.60
N GLY A 168 -9.06 -13.43 4.14
CA GLY A 168 -9.70 -13.06 2.88
C GLY A 168 -9.02 -13.67 1.66
N ARG A 169 -7.69 -13.64 1.60
CA ARG A 169 -6.90 -14.28 0.53
C ARG A 169 -6.95 -15.80 0.60
N VAL A 170 -6.92 -16.37 1.82
CA VAL A 170 -7.15 -17.80 2.04
C VAL A 170 -8.54 -18.20 1.52
N LEU A 171 -9.60 -17.50 1.94
CA LEU A 171 -10.96 -17.76 1.45
C LEU A 171 -11.05 -17.62 -0.07
N ARG A 172 -10.48 -16.54 -0.63
CA ARG A 172 -10.46 -16.30 -2.08
C ARG A 172 -9.77 -17.45 -2.81
N SER A 173 -8.60 -17.89 -2.34
CA SER A 173 -7.86 -18.98 -2.97
C SER A 173 -8.64 -20.31 -2.99
N VAL A 174 -9.35 -20.62 -1.90
CA VAL A 174 -10.19 -21.83 -1.81
C VAL A 174 -11.37 -21.72 -2.77
N VAL A 175 -12.10 -20.61 -2.75
CA VAL A 175 -13.27 -20.39 -3.61
C VAL A 175 -12.85 -20.35 -5.09
N TRP A 176 -11.71 -19.74 -5.40
CA TRP A 176 -11.15 -19.71 -6.75
C TRP A 176 -10.78 -21.12 -7.22
N GLY A 177 -10.12 -21.92 -6.37
CA GLY A 177 -9.79 -23.31 -6.69
C GLY A 177 -11.02 -24.18 -6.95
N ILE A 178 -12.13 -23.95 -6.23
CA ILE A 178 -13.38 -24.71 -6.41
C ILE A 178 -14.16 -24.23 -7.65
N THR A 179 -14.23 -22.92 -7.86
CA THR A 179 -15.13 -22.34 -8.89
C THR A 179 -14.45 -22.07 -10.22
N GLY A 180 -13.12 -22.05 -10.28
CA GLY A 180 -12.33 -21.57 -11.42
C GLY A 180 -12.49 -20.08 -11.72
N ASN A 181 -13.26 -19.34 -10.91
CA ASN A 181 -13.60 -17.95 -11.20
C ASN A 181 -13.02 -16.99 -10.15
N PHE A 182 -11.88 -16.40 -10.50
CA PHE A 182 -11.16 -15.44 -9.67
C PHE A 182 -12.01 -14.24 -9.22
N LYS A 183 -12.78 -13.66 -10.16
CA LYS A 183 -13.64 -12.51 -9.88
C LYS A 183 -14.73 -12.81 -8.85
N LYS A 184 -15.39 -13.96 -8.95
CA LYS A 184 -16.39 -14.42 -7.96
C LYS A 184 -15.75 -14.63 -6.59
N ALA A 185 -14.56 -15.23 -6.55
CA ALA A 185 -13.82 -15.44 -5.32
C ALA A 185 -13.43 -14.13 -4.64
N THR A 186 -12.89 -13.16 -5.39
CA THR A 186 -12.57 -11.81 -4.87
C THR A 186 -13.82 -11.10 -4.37
N LYS A 187 -14.94 -11.16 -5.11
CA LYS A 187 -16.21 -10.55 -4.70
C LYS A 187 -16.69 -11.11 -3.36
N LEU A 188 -16.65 -12.43 -3.19
CA LEU A 188 -17.05 -13.08 -1.96
C LEU A 188 -16.13 -12.68 -0.79
N ALA A 189 -14.81 -12.72 -0.98
CA ALA A 189 -13.85 -12.31 0.04
C ALA A 189 -14.02 -10.84 0.45
N SER A 190 -14.28 -9.94 -0.50
CA SER A 190 -14.57 -8.53 -0.21
C SER A 190 -15.88 -8.37 0.55
N ASN A 191 -16.95 -9.06 0.17
CA ASN A 191 -18.23 -9.01 0.87
C ASN A 191 -18.11 -9.50 2.32
N MET A 192 -17.37 -10.60 2.55
CA MET A 192 -17.10 -11.11 3.89
C MET A 192 -16.31 -10.10 4.72
N GLY A 193 -15.32 -9.44 4.13
CA GLY A 193 -14.55 -8.37 4.80
C GLY A 193 -15.43 -7.19 5.22
N GLN A 194 -16.37 -6.78 4.37
CA GLN A 194 -17.36 -5.75 4.70
C GLN A 194 -18.30 -6.21 5.82
N ALA A 195 -18.72 -7.47 5.83
CA ALA A 195 -19.53 -8.01 6.93
C ALA A 195 -18.78 -7.98 8.26
N VAL A 196 -17.51 -8.41 8.29
CA VAL A 196 -16.64 -8.31 9.48
C VAL A 196 -16.46 -6.85 9.91
N ALA A 197 -16.26 -5.93 8.95
CA ALA A 197 -16.12 -4.51 9.22
C ALA A 197 -17.37 -3.91 9.88
N LEU A 198 -18.55 -4.24 9.36
CA LEU A 198 -19.83 -3.81 9.94
C LEU A 198 -20.03 -4.37 11.35
N LEU A 199 -19.65 -5.62 11.60
CA LEU A 199 -19.70 -6.22 12.94
C LEU A 199 -18.79 -5.48 13.93
N LEU A 200 -17.57 -5.10 13.51
CA LEU A 200 -16.67 -4.29 14.33
C LEU A 200 -17.25 -2.90 14.62
N ILE A 201 -17.80 -2.23 13.61
CA ILE A 201 -18.44 -0.91 13.77
C ILE A 201 -19.61 -1.00 14.75
N PHE A 202 -20.49 -1.99 14.56
CA PHE A 202 -21.65 -2.19 15.44
C PHE A 202 -21.22 -2.50 16.88
N SER A 203 -20.24 -3.37 17.06
CA SER A 203 -19.66 -3.69 18.38
C SER A 203 -19.02 -2.46 19.02
N GLY A 204 -18.33 -1.63 18.24
CA GLY A 204 -17.78 -0.36 18.70
C GLY A 204 -18.86 0.59 19.22
N GLY A 205 -19.98 0.70 18.51
CA GLY A 205 -21.15 1.44 18.97
C GLY A 205 -21.70 0.92 20.30
N LEU A 206 -21.85 -0.39 20.46
CA LEU A 206 -22.29 -1.02 21.72
C LEU A 206 -21.31 -0.74 22.87
N PHE A 207 -20.00 -0.78 22.63
CA PHE A 207 -19.00 -0.46 23.64
C PHE A 207 -19.08 1.00 24.09
N LEU A 208 -19.29 1.93 23.16
CA LEU A 208 -19.50 3.35 23.51
C LEU A 208 -20.72 3.53 24.41
N LEU A 209 -21.84 2.90 24.07
CA LEU A 209 -23.08 2.95 24.86
C LEU A 209 -22.92 2.30 26.25
N SER A 210 -22.04 1.32 26.36
CA SER A 210 -21.75 0.60 27.61
C SER A 210 -20.68 1.30 28.48
N GLY A 211 -20.20 2.48 28.09
CA GLY A 211 -19.19 3.25 28.83
C GLY A 211 -17.73 2.89 28.55
N PHE A 212 -17.47 1.92 27.66
CA PHE A 212 -16.11 1.54 27.24
C PHE A 212 -15.61 2.42 26.08
N PHE A 213 -15.48 3.72 26.33
CA PHE A 213 -15.21 4.73 25.28
C PHE A 213 -13.98 4.42 24.41
N ILE A 214 -12.83 4.11 25.02
CA ILE A 214 -11.58 3.85 24.29
C ILE A 214 -11.72 2.63 23.37
N ASN A 215 -12.25 1.52 23.90
CA ASN A 215 -12.47 0.30 23.12
C ASN A 215 -13.47 0.54 21.99
N GLY A 216 -14.56 1.27 22.28
CA GLY A 216 -15.57 1.60 21.28
C GLY A 216 -15.00 2.42 20.11
N ILE A 217 -14.23 3.47 20.41
CA ILE A 217 -13.54 4.26 19.38
C ILE A 217 -12.59 3.38 18.56
N TRP A 218 -11.83 2.50 19.21
CA TRP A 218 -10.89 1.62 18.52
C TRP A 218 -11.58 0.65 17.57
N PHE A 219 -12.68 0.03 18.00
CA PHE A 219 -13.48 -0.88 17.17
C PHE A 219 -14.12 -0.16 15.97
N LEU A 220 -14.64 1.06 16.17
CA LEU A 220 -15.18 1.88 15.09
C LEU A 220 -14.10 2.21 14.05
N LEU A 221 -12.91 2.61 14.51
CA LEU A 221 -11.79 2.94 13.64
C LEU A 221 -11.30 1.72 12.85
N LEU A 222 -11.10 0.58 13.52
CA LEU A 222 -10.71 -0.67 12.87
C LEU A 222 -11.75 -1.12 11.84
N GLY A 223 -13.03 -1.07 12.19
CA GLY A 223 -14.11 -1.42 11.29
C GLY A 223 -14.20 -0.49 10.08
N TRP A 224 -14.04 0.82 10.26
CA TRP A 224 -14.01 1.77 9.15
C TRP A 224 -12.84 1.52 8.18
N ILE A 225 -11.64 1.27 8.70
CA ILE A 225 -10.47 0.95 7.87
C ILE A 225 -10.66 -0.36 7.11
N LEU A 226 -11.19 -1.38 7.79
CA LEU A 226 -11.46 -2.69 7.18
C LEU A 226 -12.49 -2.53 6.04
N GLN A 227 -13.56 -1.76 6.28
CA GLN A 227 -14.59 -1.46 5.27
C GLN A 227 -14.00 -0.75 4.04
N SER A 228 -13.20 0.29 4.27
CA SER A 228 -12.55 1.06 3.21
C SER A 228 -11.63 0.16 2.37
N SER A 229 -10.78 -0.62 3.03
CA SER A 229 -9.80 -1.51 2.38
C SER A 229 -10.46 -2.66 1.62
N ALA A 230 -11.50 -3.28 2.19
CA ALA A 230 -12.27 -4.34 1.52
C ALA A 230 -12.91 -3.85 0.22
N THR A 231 -13.43 -2.62 0.24
CA THR A 231 -14.06 -1.97 -0.92
C THR A 231 -13.02 -1.61 -1.98
N MET A 232 -11.87 -1.06 -1.57
CA MET A 232 -10.78 -0.70 -2.49
C MET A 232 -10.20 -1.93 -3.20
N GLY A 233 -9.97 -3.03 -2.47
CA GLY A 233 -9.43 -4.26 -3.06
C GLY A 233 -10.31 -4.84 -4.17
N TYR A 234 -11.63 -4.85 -3.97
CA TYR A 234 -12.56 -5.31 -5.01
C TYR A 234 -12.55 -4.41 -6.25
N LYS A 235 -12.58 -3.09 -6.03
CA LYS A 235 -12.54 -2.11 -7.12
C LYS A 235 -11.26 -2.24 -7.95
N GLN A 236 -10.12 -2.52 -7.32
CA GLN A 236 -8.86 -2.72 -8.02
C GLN A 236 -8.91 -3.90 -8.99
N VAL A 237 -9.49 -5.04 -8.57
CA VAL A 237 -9.68 -6.20 -9.46
C VAL A 237 -10.64 -5.88 -10.62
N LEU A 238 -11.71 -5.13 -10.36
CA LEU A 238 -12.62 -4.70 -11.43
C LEU A 238 -11.94 -3.80 -12.47
N ILE A 239 -11.12 -2.86 -12.00
CA ILE A 239 -10.36 -1.96 -12.87
C ILE A 239 -9.33 -2.74 -13.70
N ALA A 240 -8.58 -3.63 -13.05
CA ALA A 240 -7.58 -4.46 -13.74
C ALA A 240 -8.24 -5.35 -14.81
N GLU A 241 -9.37 -5.98 -14.50
CA GLU A 241 -10.10 -6.80 -15.47
C GLU A 241 -10.65 -5.96 -16.63
N ALA A 242 -11.24 -4.79 -16.34
CA ALA A 242 -11.79 -3.92 -17.38
C ALA A 242 -10.71 -3.39 -18.35
N LEU A 243 -9.47 -3.24 -17.87
CA LEU A 243 -8.35 -2.75 -18.68
C LEU A 243 -7.52 -3.87 -19.32
N LYS A 244 -7.81 -5.14 -19.03
CA LYS A 244 -7.00 -6.28 -19.46
C LYS A 244 -6.93 -6.42 -20.97
N ASP A 245 -8.07 -6.26 -21.63
CA ASP A 245 -8.21 -6.45 -23.08
C ASP A 245 -8.22 -5.12 -23.86
N ILE A 246 -7.94 -4.00 -23.17
CA ILE A 246 -7.96 -2.67 -23.75
C ILE A 246 -6.53 -2.17 -23.95
N THR A 247 -6.25 -1.61 -25.11
CA THR A 247 -4.93 -1.08 -25.44
C THR A 247 -4.75 0.37 -25.02
N VAL A 248 -3.50 0.81 -24.85
CA VAL A 248 -3.18 2.24 -24.62
C VAL A 248 -3.72 3.12 -25.75
N GLY A 249 -3.68 2.62 -26.99
CA GLY A 249 -4.19 3.33 -28.16
C GLY A 249 -5.68 3.68 -28.07
N GLU A 250 -6.48 2.83 -27.42
CA GLU A 250 -7.92 3.07 -27.20
C GLU A 250 -8.19 4.04 -26.04
N LEU A 251 -7.26 4.16 -25.09
CA LEU A 251 -7.40 5.00 -23.89
C LEU A 251 -6.78 6.38 -24.04
N MET A 252 -5.78 6.53 -24.91
CA MET A 252 -4.99 7.75 -25.03
C MET A 252 -5.79 8.90 -25.64
N THR A 253 -5.43 10.12 -25.25
CA THR A 253 -5.84 11.31 -26.01
C THR A 253 -4.92 11.46 -27.22
N SER A 254 -5.49 11.42 -28.42
CA SER A 254 -4.77 11.59 -29.68
C SER A 254 -5.52 12.55 -30.61
N PRO A 255 -4.81 13.45 -31.34
CA PRO A 255 -3.37 13.69 -31.27
C PRO A 255 -2.97 14.40 -29.96
N ALA A 256 -1.75 14.16 -29.49
CA ALA A 256 -1.20 14.89 -28.34
C ALA A 256 -0.81 16.32 -28.75
N ALA A 257 -1.19 17.30 -27.94
CA ALA A 257 -0.62 18.64 -28.03
C ALA A 257 0.82 18.60 -27.50
N THR A 258 1.79 18.96 -28.34
CA THR A 258 3.23 18.98 -28.02
C THR A 258 3.76 20.41 -28.02
N ILE A 259 4.77 20.69 -27.19
CA ILE A 259 5.45 21.99 -27.10
C ILE A 259 6.86 21.85 -27.67
N SER A 260 7.35 22.84 -28.42
CA SER A 260 8.75 22.84 -28.86
C SER A 260 9.70 23.11 -27.70
N GLY A 261 10.80 22.36 -27.62
CA GLY A 261 11.84 22.59 -26.60
C GLY A 261 12.55 23.94 -26.74
N GLU A 262 12.52 24.54 -27.92
CA GLU A 262 13.14 25.84 -28.22
C GLU A 262 12.25 27.04 -27.87
N GLU A 263 10.94 26.82 -27.68
CA GLU A 263 10.00 27.87 -27.28
C GLU A 263 10.35 28.43 -25.89
N ASP A 264 10.09 29.72 -25.70
CA ASP A 264 10.18 30.34 -24.39
C ASP A 264 9.00 29.91 -23.50
N LEU A 265 9.24 29.88 -22.18
CA LEU A 265 8.25 29.43 -21.22
C LEU A 265 6.98 30.29 -21.22
N GLY A 266 7.09 31.58 -21.58
CA GLY A 266 5.94 32.48 -21.68
C GLY A 266 5.00 32.07 -22.81
N ALA A 267 5.56 31.83 -24.00
CA ALA A 267 4.82 31.32 -25.15
C ALA A 267 4.14 29.97 -24.83
N ALA A 268 4.86 29.06 -24.17
CA ALA A 268 4.32 27.77 -23.74
C ALA A 268 3.10 27.94 -22.79
N VAL A 269 3.14 28.90 -21.87
CA VAL A 269 2.02 29.19 -20.96
C VAL A 269 0.83 29.75 -21.72
N ASP A 270 1.03 30.80 -22.50
CA ASP A 270 -0.05 31.53 -23.18
C ASP A 270 -0.75 30.67 -24.25
N GLN A 271 0.01 29.79 -24.92
CA GLN A 271 -0.52 28.96 -26.00
C GLN A 271 -1.10 27.64 -25.51
N TYR A 272 -0.50 27.01 -24.49
CA TYR A 272 -0.89 25.67 -24.05
C TYR A 272 -1.55 25.67 -22.68
N PHE A 273 -0.83 26.06 -21.62
CA PHE A 273 -1.33 25.95 -20.24
C PHE A 273 -2.52 26.87 -19.94
N ALA A 274 -2.65 28.00 -20.64
CA ALA A 274 -3.78 28.93 -20.47
C ALA A 274 -5.02 28.52 -21.27
N LYS A 275 -4.84 27.80 -22.40
CA LYS A 275 -5.93 27.46 -23.34
C LYS A 275 -6.47 26.05 -23.18
N HIS A 276 -5.68 25.15 -22.60
CA HIS A 276 -6.03 23.74 -22.50
C HIS A 276 -5.98 23.29 -21.03
N PRO A 277 -6.87 22.37 -20.63
CA PRO A 277 -7.01 21.94 -19.23
C PRO A 277 -5.88 21.01 -18.74
N PHE A 278 -4.86 20.76 -19.56
CA PHE A 278 -3.83 19.78 -19.26
C PHE A 278 -2.72 20.39 -18.39
N THR A 279 -2.31 19.66 -17.35
CA THR A 279 -1.29 20.12 -16.38
C THR A 279 0.15 19.74 -16.76
N ALA A 280 0.35 19.04 -17.88
CA ALA A 280 1.67 18.78 -18.46
C ALA A 280 1.56 18.37 -19.94
N TYR A 281 2.60 18.70 -20.70
CA TYR A 281 2.67 18.48 -22.15
C TYR A 281 3.99 17.80 -22.52
N PRO A 282 4.00 16.92 -23.52
CA PRO A 282 5.23 16.40 -24.08
C PRO A 282 5.97 17.50 -24.84
N VAL A 283 7.30 17.46 -24.75
CA VAL A 283 8.22 18.38 -25.41
C VAL A 283 8.91 17.66 -26.55
N VAL A 284 8.95 18.30 -27.72
CA VAL A 284 9.59 17.78 -28.93
C VAL A 284 10.62 18.76 -29.47
N ASP A 285 11.56 18.25 -30.27
CA ASP A 285 12.46 19.09 -31.07
C ASP A 285 11.78 19.60 -32.37
N GLU A 286 12.53 20.37 -33.17
CA GLU A 286 12.06 20.87 -34.47
C GLU A 286 11.71 19.76 -35.47
N GLN A 287 12.25 18.55 -35.29
CA GLN A 287 12.01 17.38 -36.14
C GLN A 287 10.83 16.52 -35.64
N GLY A 288 10.23 16.89 -34.51
CA GLY A 288 9.14 16.15 -33.86
C GLY A 288 9.62 14.97 -33.00
N THR A 289 10.92 14.89 -32.71
CA THR A 289 11.49 13.87 -31.84
C THR A 289 11.16 14.17 -30.38
N PRO A 290 10.68 13.20 -29.59
CA PRO A 290 10.42 13.38 -28.16
C PRO A 290 11.69 13.77 -27.39
N GLN A 291 11.66 14.87 -26.64
CA GLN A 291 12.76 15.31 -25.77
C GLN A 291 12.44 15.18 -24.27
N GLY A 292 11.18 15.40 -23.87
CA GLY A 292 10.83 15.45 -22.46
C GLY A 292 9.35 15.70 -22.17
N ILE A 293 9.03 16.00 -20.92
CA ILE A 293 7.71 16.44 -20.47
C ILE A 293 7.87 17.70 -19.62
N ILE A 294 7.03 18.70 -19.86
CA ILE A 294 6.96 19.90 -19.01
C ILE A 294 5.62 19.96 -18.27
N SER A 295 5.67 20.24 -16.97
CA SER A 295 4.50 20.36 -16.10
C SER A 295 4.23 21.77 -15.60
N ALA A 296 2.97 22.04 -15.27
CA ALA A 296 2.53 23.31 -14.71
C ALA A 296 3.28 23.65 -13.40
N ASN A 297 3.65 22.64 -12.60
CA ASN A 297 4.43 22.84 -11.39
C ASN A 297 5.86 23.32 -11.70
N GLN A 298 6.49 22.74 -12.73
CA GLN A 298 7.80 23.20 -13.19
C GLN A 298 7.74 24.64 -13.71
N VAL A 299 6.70 24.99 -14.47
CA VAL A 299 6.47 26.37 -14.92
C VAL A 299 6.32 27.32 -13.72
N LYS A 300 5.45 26.98 -12.76
CA LYS A 300 5.19 27.78 -11.55
C LYS A 300 6.40 27.92 -10.62
N SER A 301 7.39 27.03 -10.72
CA SER A 301 8.64 27.11 -9.94
C SER A 301 9.55 28.24 -10.39
N LYS A 302 9.32 28.82 -11.58
CA LYS A 302 10.11 29.93 -12.13
C LYS A 302 9.34 31.24 -12.04
N SER A 303 10.04 32.29 -11.61
CA SER A 303 9.49 33.64 -11.56
C SER A 303 9.10 34.14 -12.96
N GLN A 304 7.95 34.81 -13.06
CA GLN A 304 7.35 35.24 -14.34
C GLN A 304 8.27 36.12 -15.20
N HIS A 305 9.15 36.92 -14.58
CA HIS A 305 10.10 37.77 -15.31
C HIS A 305 11.16 36.97 -16.09
N LEU A 306 11.43 35.72 -15.69
CA LEU A 306 12.39 34.84 -16.37
C LEU A 306 11.74 34.02 -17.50
N TRP A 307 10.41 34.05 -17.65
CA TRP A 307 9.72 33.16 -18.59
C TRP A 307 10.14 33.42 -20.04
N LYS A 308 10.29 34.68 -20.44
CA LYS A 308 10.76 35.07 -21.78
C LYS A 308 12.23 34.76 -22.05
N GLN A 309 13.01 34.49 -20.99
CA GLN A 309 14.45 34.24 -21.09
C GLN A 309 14.79 32.76 -20.91
N THR A 310 13.81 31.92 -20.54
CA THR A 310 14.03 30.51 -20.26
C THR A 310 13.32 29.65 -21.29
N GLN A 311 14.07 28.82 -22.00
CA GLN A 311 13.53 27.85 -22.95
C GLN A 311 12.94 26.64 -22.22
N VAL A 312 11.89 26.05 -22.80
CA VAL A 312 11.19 24.87 -22.27
C VAL A 312 12.15 23.71 -22.01
N LYS A 313 13.10 23.45 -22.93
CA LYS A 313 14.09 22.36 -22.81
C LYS A 313 14.98 22.44 -21.57
N ASN A 314 15.15 23.63 -20.99
CA ASN A 314 16.02 23.85 -19.82
C ASN A 314 15.31 23.53 -18.48
N ILE A 315 13.98 23.34 -18.51
CA ILE A 315 13.17 23.13 -17.31
C ILE A 315 12.42 21.78 -17.38
N MET A 316 12.16 21.27 -18.59
CA MET A 316 11.47 20.00 -18.78
C MET A 316 12.17 18.84 -18.06
N SER A 317 11.38 17.83 -17.71
CA SER A 317 11.94 16.53 -17.32
C SER A 317 12.32 15.78 -18.61
N PRO A 318 13.59 15.36 -18.78
CA PRO A 318 14.00 14.55 -19.92
C PRO A 318 13.20 13.25 -19.99
N LEU A 319 12.95 12.76 -21.21
CA LEU A 319 12.31 11.46 -21.41
C LEU A 319 13.32 10.34 -21.17
N GLU A 320 13.09 9.50 -20.16
CA GLU A 320 13.77 8.21 -20.06
C GLU A 320 12.93 7.12 -20.73
N ALA A 321 13.58 6.05 -21.21
CA ALA A 321 12.89 4.96 -21.92
C ALA A 321 11.75 4.30 -21.10
N ASN A 322 11.82 4.37 -19.76
CA ASN A 322 10.77 3.84 -18.89
C ASN A 322 9.55 4.77 -18.73
N ASP A 323 9.64 6.04 -19.16
CA ASP A 323 8.59 7.04 -19.04
C ASP A 323 7.71 7.13 -20.30
N CYS A 324 7.69 6.08 -21.11
CA CYS A 324 6.92 6.03 -22.35
C CYS A 324 6.01 4.80 -22.39
N LEU A 325 4.90 4.95 -23.13
CA LEU A 325 3.97 3.88 -23.46
C LEU A 325 3.98 3.64 -24.98
N GLN A 326 3.66 2.41 -25.37
CA GLN A 326 3.39 2.07 -26.77
C GLN A 326 1.87 1.91 -26.96
N PRO A 327 1.30 2.22 -28.13
CA PRO A 327 -0.14 2.12 -28.35
C PRO A 327 -0.72 0.72 -28.13
N ASP A 328 0.05 -0.32 -28.45
CA ASP A 328 -0.29 -1.74 -28.33
C ASP A 328 -0.14 -2.29 -26.90
N SER A 329 0.45 -1.51 -25.98
CA SER A 329 0.60 -1.92 -24.59
C SER A 329 -0.76 -2.11 -23.91
N PRO A 330 -0.92 -3.11 -23.04
CA PRO A 330 -2.15 -3.29 -22.28
C PRO A 330 -2.44 -2.12 -21.31
N GLY A 331 -3.72 -1.77 -21.17
CA GLY A 331 -4.17 -0.69 -20.29
C GLY A 331 -3.80 -0.91 -18.82
N VAL A 332 -3.77 -2.16 -18.35
CA VAL A 332 -3.31 -2.53 -17.00
C VAL A 332 -1.86 -2.12 -16.77
N SER A 333 -0.97 -2.43 -17.72
CA SER A 333 0.45 -2.05 -17.64
C SER A 333 0.64 -0.54 -17.68
N ALA A 334 -0.21 0.16 -18.43
CA ALA A 334 -0.21 1.62 -18.47
C ALA A 334 -0.65 2.25 -17.14
N LEU A 335 -1.68 1.70 -16.49
CA LEU A 335 -2.12 2.12 -15.16
C LEU A 335 -1.00 1.95 -14.12
N GLU A 336 -0.28 0.83 -14.15
CA GLU A 336 0.87 0.61 -13.25
C GLU A 336 1.99 1.64 -13.48
N LYS A 337 2.36 1.91 -14.74
CA LYS A 337 3.38 2.92 -15.07
C LYS A 337 2.93 4.33 -14.63
N LEU A 338 1.66 4.69 -14.87
CA LEU A 338 1.09 5.96 -14.42
C LEU A 338 1.03 6.11 -12.90
N HIS A 339 0.92 5.01 -12.15
CA HIS A 339 0.96 5.05 -10.69
C HIS A 339 2.38 5.31 -10.17
N ARG A 340 3.40 4.75 -10.84
CA ARG A 340 4.82 4.92 -10.48
C ARG A 340 5.37 6.29 -10.84
N ASN A 341 4.85 6.92 -11.89
CA ASN A 341 5.30 8.24 -12.32
C ASN A 341 4.57 9.36 -11.55
N ASP A 342 5.34 10.28 -10.95
CA ASP A 342 4.83 11.39 -10.14
C ASP A 342 4.10 12.48 -10.97
N ILE A 343 4.31 12.51 -12.29
CA ILE A 343 3.73 13.50 -13.22
C ILE A 343 2.27 13.14 -13.55
N GLY A 344 1.86 11.88 -13.32
CA GLY A 344 0.48 11.41 -13.48
C GLY A 344 -0.02 11.30 -14.93
N ARG A 345 0.89 11.43 -15.91
CA ARG A 345 0.66 11.26 -17.34
C ARG A 345 1.91 10.76 -18.05
N LEU A 346 1.75 10.04 -19.14
CA LEU A 346 2.85 9.50 -19.94
C LEU A 346 2.58 9.71 -21.43
N PRO A 347 3.59 10.12 -22.22
CA PRO A 347 3.50 10.15 -23.66
C PRO A 347 3.42 8.74 -24.22
N VAL A 348 2.67 8.62 -25.30
CA VAL A 348 2.56 7.40 -26.10
C VAL A 348 3.39 7.61 -27.36
N ILE A 349 4.35 6.72 -27.58
CA ILE A 349 5.32 6.79 -28.68
C ILE A 349 5.12 5.61 -29.61
N GLU A 350 5.06 5.90 -30.91
CA GLU A 350 5.06 4.90 -31.98
C GLU A 350 6.09 5.32 -33.03
N GLN A 351 6.95 4.39 -33.45
CA GLN A 351 8.01 4.64 -34.44
C GLN A 351 8.87 5.88 -34.15
N GLY A 352 9.14 6.16 -32.87
CA GLY A 352 9.97 7.29 -32.43
C GLY A 352 9.27 8.64 -32.42
N LYS A 353 7.95 8.72 -32.66
CA LYS A 353 7.16 9.94 -32.62
C LYS A 353 6.08 9.87 -31.54
N ILE A 354 5.70 11.02 -30.99
CA ILE A 354 4.59 11.12 -30.03
C ILE A 354 3.28 11.05 -30.79
N VAL A 355 2.49 10.00 -30.53
CA VAL A 355 1.18 9.78 -31.16
C VAL A 355 0.01 10.10 -30.23
N GLY A 356 0.26 10.15 -28.92
CA GLY A 356 -0.77 10.44 -27.93
C GLY A 356 -0.19 10.71 -26.55
N ILE A 357 -1.09 11.01 -25.63
CA ILE A 357 -0.78 11.14 -24.21
C ILE A 357 -1.85 10.40 -23.41
N LEU A 358 -1.42 9.66 -22.39
CA LEU A 358 -2.32 8.97 -21.48
C LEU A 358 -2.17 9.54 -20.08
N SER A 359 -3.29 9.90 -19.47
CA SER A 359 -3.33 10.33 -18.06
C SER A 359 -4.20 9.41 -17.21
N ARG A 360 -4.04 9.47 -15.88
CA ARG A 360 -4.94 8.76 -14.95
C ARG A 360 -6.41 9.13 -15.17
N SER A 361 -6.67 10.39 -15.54
CA SER A 361 -8.01 10.91 -15.80
C SER A 361 -8.65 10.29 -17.04
N ASP A 362 -7.87 9.94 -18.06
CA ASP A 362 -8.40 9.31 -19.28
C ASP A 362 -8.85 7.87 -18.99
N ILE A 363 -8.06 7.13 -18.22
CA ILE A 363 -8.44 5.79 -17.73
C ILE A 363 -9.71 5.87 -16.89
N LEU A 364 -9.80 6.80 -15.94
CA LEU A 364 -10.99 6.97 -15.10
C LEU A 364 -12.22 7.38 -15.92
N ARG A 365 -12.06 8.28 -16.88
CA ARG A 365 -13.15 8.70 -17.78
C ARG A 365 -13.68 7.51 -18.57
N TRP A 366 -12.78 6.68 -19.10
CA TRP A 366 -13.15 5.47 -19.84
C TRP A 366 -13.86 4.46 -18.94
N LEU A 367 -13.36 4.22 -17.72
CA LEU A 367 -14.01 3.32 -16.75
C LEU A 367 -15.43 3.79 -16.39
N ASN A 368 -15.62 5.09 -16.14
CA ASN A 368 -16.94 5.63 -15.82
C ASN A 368 -17.91 5.49 -17.02
N TRP A 369 -17.41 5.63 -18.25
CA TRP A 369 -18.22 5.57 -19.47
C TRP A 369 -18.62 4.14 -19.85
N GLN A 370 -17.69 3.18 -19.81
CA GLN A 370 -17.96 1.79 -20.22
C GLN A 370 -18.38 0.86 -19.09
N ALA A 371 -17.80 0.99 -17.89
CA ALA A 371 -18.01 0.03 -16.81
C ALA A 371 -19.14 0.42 -15.85
N GLY A 372 -19.72 1.62 -15.99
CA GLY A 372 -20.74 2.14 -15.07
C GLY A 372 -20.26 2.21 -13.62
N LEU A 373 -18.94 2.38 -13.44
CA LEU A 373 -18.25 2.44 -12.15
C LEU A 373 -18.14 3.87 -11.60
#